data_AF-A0A7Y9TUZ8-F1
#
_entry.id   AF-A0A7Y9TUZ8-F1
#
_cell.length_a   1.000
_cell.length_b   1.000
_cell.length_c   1.000
_cell.angle_alpha   90.00
_cell.angle_beta   90.00
_cell.angle_gamma   90.00
#
_symmetry.space_group_name_H-M   'P 1'
#
loop_
_entity.id
_entity.type
_entity.pdbx_description
1 polymer ?
#
loop_
_entity_poly.entity_id
_entity_poly.type
_entity_poly.pdbx_seq_one_letter_code
_entity_poly.pdbx_strand_id
1 'polypeptide(L)'
;MGEPRTIPLLDPKVQPSSWNERMVPGEYAILYSSLPGGTSYVGPVCTIFDTLAEAEEYATRYVADAPDVRCRIYDHGGLGGTPVREIRGGRYKGDSEISARFRRWGGLGFFLGGAGLVLMDWLSGFRLTWPATIGIRMLPVGLVLLVTDAVITFDARRKSRRVGQSS
;
A
#
# COMPACT_ATOMS: atom_id res chain seq x y z
N MET A 1 -13.31 -21.24 -23.21
CA MET A 1 -13.13 -20.41 -22.00
C MET A 1 -12.63 -21.35 -20.94
N GLY A 2 -11.38 -21.16 -20.48
CA GLY A 2 -10.89 -21.88 -19.31
C GLY A 2 -11.63 -21.40 -18.06
N GLU A 3 -11.83 -22.29 -17.10
CA GLU A 3 -12.34 -21.85 -15.80
C GLU A 3 -11.26 -21.06 -15.05
N PRO A 4 -11.62 -19.94 -14.40
CA PRO A 4 -10.65 -19.16 -13.64
C PRO A 4 -10.12 -19.97 -12.46
N ARG A 5 -8.80 -19.98 -12.31
CA ARG A 5 -8.12 -20.73 -11.25
C ARG A 5 -7.72 -19.81 -10.11
N THR A 6 -8.19 -20.10 -8.91
CA THR A 6 -7.79 -19.35 -7.70
C THR A 6 -6.66 -20.08 -7.00
N ILE A 7 -5.53 -19.41 -6.82
CA ILE A 7 -4.34 -19.97 -6.18
C ILE A 7 -3.83 -19.04 -5.07
N PRO A 8 -3.23 -19.58 -4.00
CA PRO A 8 -2.55 -18.76 -3.00
C PRO A 8 -1.35 -18.04 -3.62
N LEU A 9 -1.07 -16.80 -3.20
CA LEU A 9 0.10 -16.06 -3.67
C LEU A 9 1.41 -16.81 -3.39
N LEU A 10 1.49 -17.46 -2.24
CA LEU A 10 2.62 -18.30 -1.86
C LEU A 10 2.10 -19.65 -1.38
N ASP A 11 2.51 -20.72 -2.07
CA ASP A 11 2.25 -22.10 -1.63
C ASP A 11 3.58 -22.82 -1.38
N PRO A 12 3.96 -23.08 -0.12
CA PRO A 12 5.20 -23.79 0.17
C PRO A 12 5.15 -25.28 -0.23
N LYS A 13 3.97 -25.82 -0.57
CA LYS A 13 3.79 -27.25 -0.91
C LYS A 13 3.91 -27.52 -2.41
N VAL A 14 3.94 -26.49 -3.24
CA VAL A 14 4.00 -26.60 -4.70
C VAL A 14 5.30 -25.98 -5.20
N GLN A 15 5.85 -26.52 -6.29
CA GLN A 15 7.03 -25.97 -6.94
C GLN A 15 6.70 -25.67 -8.42
N PRO A 16 6.78 -24.40 -8.87
CA PRO A 16 7.23 -23.22 -8.11
C PRO A 16 6.22 -22.75 -7.05
N SER A 17 6.73 -22.19 -5.96
CA SER A 17 5.92 -21.79 -4.79
C SER A 17 5.22 -20.45 -5.00
N SER A 18 5.83 -19.56 -5.80
CA SER A 18 5.25 -18.26 -6.13
C SER A 18 4.15 -18.39 -7.17
N TRP A 19 3.08 -17.60 -7.05
CA TRP A 19 1.96 -17.62 -7.98
C TRP A 19 2.33 -17.21 -9.41
N ASN A 20 3.20 -16.22 -9.58
CA ASN A 20 3.57 -15.69 -10.90
C ASN A 20 4.39 -16.70 -11.71
N GLU A 21 5.24 -17.49 -11.06
CA GLU A 21 5.99 -18.57 -11.70
C GLU A 21 5.10 -19.75 -12.12
N ARG A 22 3.89 -19.84 -11.56
CA ARG A 22 2.86 -20.83 -11.93
C ARG A 22 1.95 -20.34 -13.06
N MET A 23 2.15 -19.12 -13.56
CA MET A 23 1.44 -18.58 -14.70
C MET A 23 2.18 -18.87 -16.00
N VAL A 24 1.42 -19.08 -17.07
CA VAL A 24 1.95 -19.14 -18.42
C VAL A 24 1.86 -17.76 -19.09
N PRO A 25 2.74 -17.44 -20.05
CA PRO A 25 2.64 -16.21 -20.81
C PRO A 25 1.25 -16.06 -21.48
N GLY A 26 0.63 -14.90 -21.31
CA GLY A 26 -0.71 -14.62 -21.81
C GLY A 26 -1.80 -14.72 -20.74
N GLU A 27 -1.53 -15.36 -19.60
CA GLU A 27 -2.45 -15.33 -18.46
C GLU A 27 -2.32 -14.04 -17.66
N TYR A 28 -3.42 -13.70 -16.96
CA TYR A 28 -3.53 -12.52 -16.11
C TYR A 28 -4.06 -12.90 -14.73
N ALA A 29 -3.39 -12.43 -13.68
CA ALA A 29 -3.84 -12.66 -12.31
C ALA A 29 -4.43 -11.39 -11.70
N ILE A 30 -5.53 -11.57 -10.98
CA ILE A 30 -6.18 -10.53 -10.19
C ILE A 30 -5.76 -10.69 -8.74
N LEU A 31 -5.16 -9.64 -8.19
CA LEU A 31 -4.88 -9.50 -6.77
C LEU A 31 -5.91 -8.56 -6.13
N TYR A 32 -6.43 -8.98 -4.99
CA TYR A 32 -7.47 -8.24 -4.25
C TYR A 32 -6.85 -7.51 -3.06
N SER A 33 -7.31 -6.29 -2.76
CA SER A 33 -6.96 -5.61 -1.50
C SER A 33 -7.57 -6.29 -0.27
N SER A 34 -8.70 -6.97 -0.46
CA SER A 34 -9.36 -7.79 0.55
C SER A 34 -9.88 -9.06 -0.10
N LEU A 35 -9.75 -10.18 0.61
CA LEU A 35 -10.06 -11.50 0.08
C LEU A 35 -11.50 -11.62 -0.41
N PRO A 36 -11.74 -12.41 -1.49
CA PRO A 36 -13.08 -12.85 -1.86
C PRO A 36 -13.73 -13.60 -0.69
N GLY A 37 -14.98 -13.27 -0.41
CA GLY A 37 -15.78 -14.05 0.53
C GLY A 37 -15.89 -15.50 0.05
N GLY A 38 -15.74 -16.46 0.96
CA GLY A 38 -15.92 -17.89 0.65
C GLY A 38 -14.67 -18.63 0.17
N THR A 39 -13.48 -18.03 0.19
CA THR A 39 -12.25 -18.78 -0.07
C THR A 39 -11.86 -19.63 1.13
N SER A 40 -11.70 -20.94 0.94
CA SER A 40 -11.19 -21.86 1.98
C SER A 40 -9.71 -21.67 2.33
N TYR A 41 -9.03 -20.76 1.61
CA TYR A 41 -7.61 -20.47 1.81
C TYR A 41 -7.39 -19.54 3.00
N VAL A 42 -6.48 -19.94 3.89
CA VAL A 42 -5.99 -19.10 4.98
C VAL A 42 -4.79 -18.29 4.46
N GLY A 43 -5.05 -17.17 3.78
CA GLY A 43 -4.00 -16.29 3.29
C GLY A 43 -4.36 -15.55 2.00
N PRO A 44 -3.46 -14.69 1.49
CA PRO A 44 -3.69 -13.93 0.27
C PRO A 44 -3.71 -14.85 -0.96
N VAL A 45 -4.72 -14.69 -1.79
CA VAL A 45 -4.92 -15.44 -3.03
C VAL A 45 -4.98 -14.51 -4.24
N CYS A 46 -4.73 -15.06 -5.42
CA CYS A 46 -5.06 -14.43 -6.68
C CYS A 46 -5.92 -15.36 -7.53
N THR A 47 -6.67 -14.79 -8.46
CA THR A 47 -7.45 -15.54 -9.45
C THR A 47 -6.87 -15.27 -10.82
N ILE A 48 -6.53 -16.33 -11.54
CA ILE A 48 -5.88 -16.29 -12.84
C ILE A 48 -6.91 -16.55 -13.94
N PHE A 49 -6.83 -15.76 -15.00
CA PHE A 49 -7.64 -15.82 -16.21
C PHE A 49 -6.75 -15.97 -17.45
N ASP A 50 -7.28 -16.61 -18.48
CA ASP A 50 -6.58 -16.83 -19.74
C ASP A 50 -6.45 -15.54 -20.57
N THR A 51 -7.33 -14.56 -20.32
CA THR A 51 -7.36 -13.30 -21.08
C THR A 51 -7.52 -12.08 -20.19
N LEU A 52 -6.97 -10.96 -20.63
CA LEU A 52 -7.12 -9.68 -19.94
C LEU A 52 -8.58 -9.22 -19.89
N ALA A 53 -9.34 -9.45 -20.95
CA ALA A 53 -10.75 -9.05 -21.04
C ALA A 53 -11.60 -9.75 -19.97
N GLU A 54 -11.42 -11.06 -19.79
CA GLU A 54 -12.12 -11.81 -18.74
C GLU A 54 -11.71 -11.35 -17.34
N ALA A 55 -10.42 -11.07 -17.13
CA ALA A 55 -9.93 -10.55 -15.86
C ALA A 55 -10.52 -9.17 -15.54
N GLU A 56 -10.62 -8.28 -16.53
CA GLU A 56 -11.22 -6.95 -16.37
C GLU A 56 -12.72 -7.03 -16.10
N GLU A 57 -13.44 -7.88 -16.81
CA GLU A 57 -14.87 -8.09 -16.61
C GLU A 57 -15.14 -8.65 -15.20
N TYR A 58 -14.36 -9.64 -14.78
CA TYR A 58 -14.46 -10.19 -13.43
C TYR A 58 -14.15 -9.14 -12.36
N ALA A 59 -13.03 -8.44 -12.49
CA ALA A 59 -12.64 -7.39 -11.53
C ALA A 59 -13.70 -6.29 -11.44
N THR A 60 -14.29 -5.88 -12.58
CA THR A 60 -15.34 -4.86 -12.62
C THR A 60 -16.59 -5.30 -11.87
N ARG A 61 -17.04 -6.55 -12.08
CA ARG A 61 -18.16 -7.13 -11.33
C ARG A 61 -17.85 -7.23 -9.85
N TYR A 62 -16.66 -7.73 -9.50
CA TYR A 62 -16.25 -7.90 -8.13
C TYR A 62 -16.19 -6.59 -7.34
N VAL A 63 -15.66 -5.51 -7.92
CA VAL A 63 -15.66 -4.20 -7.25
C VAL A 63 -17.05 -3.54 -7.21
N ALA A 64 -17.97 -3.93 -8.11
CA ALA A 64 -19.35 -3.47 -8.05
C ALA A 64 -20.08 -4.13 -6.86
N ASP A 65 -19.85 -5.43 -6.65
CA ASP A 65 -20.42 -6.19 -5.52
C ASP A 65 -19.76 -5.80 -4.18
N ALA A 66 -18.45 -5.54 -4.19
CA ALA A 66 -17.66 -5.16 -3.03
C ALA A 66 -16.99 -3.78 -3.25
N PRO A 67 -17.72 -2.66 -3.10
CA PRO A 67 -17.23 -1.33 -3.46
C PRO A 67 -16.09 -0.79 -2.60
N ASP A 68 -15.77 -1.46 -1.49
CA ASP A 68 -14.66 -1.10 -0.60
C ASP A 68 -13.33 -1.79 -0.99
N VAL A 69 -13.28 -2.47 -2.15
CA VAL A 69 -12.12 -3.26 -2.59
C VAL A 69 -11.44 -2.66 -3.82
N ARG A 70 -10.19 -3.06 -4.02
CA ARG A 70 -9.41 -2.81 -5.24
C ARG A 70 -8.94 -4.13 -5.81
N CYS A 71 -9.06 -4.26 -7.13
CA CYS A 71 -8.48 -5.34 -7.91
C CYS A 71 -7.31 -4.81 -8.73
N ARG A 72 -6.15 -5.46 -8.66
CA ARG A 72 -4.99 -5.19 -9.50
C ARG A 72 -4.75 -6.39 -10.40
N ILE A 73 -4.67 -6.14 -11.70
CA ILE A 73 -4.43 -7.15 -12.72
C ILE A 73 -2.95 -7.11 -13.09
N TYR A 74 -2.29 -8.25 -13.01
CA TYR A 74 -0.89 -8.45 -13.36
C TYR A 74 -0.78 -9.50 -14.45
N ASP A 75 0.23 -9.38 -15.29
CA ASP A 75 0.62 -10.44 -16.23
C ASP A 75 1.54 -11.47 -15.54
N HIS A 76 2.03 -12.43 -16.32
CA HIS A 76 3.02 -13.42 -15.88
C HIS A 76 4.32 -12.82 -15.29
N GLY A 77 4.63 -11.54 -15.56
CA GLY A 77 5.77 -10.83 -14.98
C GLY A 77 5.62 -10.58 -13.47
N GLY A 78 4.41 -10.76 -12.93
CA GLY A 78 4.13 -10.71 -11.51
C GLY A 78 4.31 -9.32 -10.88
N LEU A 79 4.74 -9.29 -9.62
CA LEU A 79 4.89 -8.06 -8.83
C LEU A 79 6.13 -7.22 -9.20
N GLY A 80 6.99 -7.70 -10.11
CA GLY A 80 8.18 -6.95 -10.56
C GLY A 80 7.84 -5.71 -11.40
N GLY A 81 6.65 -5.68 -12.01
CA GLY A 81 6.17 -4.59 -12.86
C GLY A 81 5.05 -3.75 -12.24
N THR A 82 4.61 -2.75 -12.98
CA THR A 82 3.33 -2.07 -12.68
C THR A 82 2.18 -2.99 -13.07
N PRO A 83 1.07 -3.02 -12.31
CA PRO A 83 -0.11 -3.76 -12.74
C PRO A 83 -0.55 -3.30 -14.12
N VAL A 84 -0.94 -4.25 -14.97
CA VAL A 84 -1.48 -4.01 -16.32
C VAL A 84 -2.73 -3.14 -16.22
N ARG A 85 -3.56 -3.40 -15.20
CA ARG A 85 -4.76 -2.63 -14.91
C ARG A 85 -5.01 -2.57 -13.41
N GLU A 86 -5.58 -1.47 -12.95
CA GLU A 86 -6.07 -1.33 -11.58
C GLU A 86 -7.53 -0.85 -11.62
N ILE A 87 -8.41 -1.60 -10.98
CA ILE A 87 -9.85 -1.33 -10.90
C ILE A 87 -10.21 -1.15 -9.43
N ARG A 88 -10.86 -0.04 -9.11
CA ARG A 88 -11.20 0.36 -7.73
C ARG A 88 -12.70 0.45 -7.57
N GLY A 89 -13.22 -0.09 -6.48
CA GLY A 89 -14.61 0.13 -6.09
C GLY A 89 -14.84 1.60 -5.71
N GLY A 90 -16.07 2.07 -5.87
CA GLY A 90 -16.42 3.48 -5.66
C GLY A 90 -16.21 3.99 -4.22
N ARG A 91 -16.10 3.09 -3.25
CA ARG A 91 -15.84 3.42 -1.83
C ARG A 91 -14.43 3.08 -1.38
N TYR A 92 -13.57 2.56 -2.27
CA TYR A 92 -12.19 2.23 -1.94
C TYR A 92 -11.41 3.49 -1.55
N LYS A 93 -11.05 3.62 -0.26
CA LYS A 93 -10.36 4.81 0.29
C LYS A 93 -8.82 4.77 0.16
N GLY A 94 -8.27 3.73 -0.48
CA GLY A 94 -6.84 3.45 -0.50
C GLY A 94 -6.48 2.33 0.47
N ASP A 95 -5.24 1.85 0.37
CA ASP A 95 -4.68 1.02 1.45
C ASP A 95 -4.65 1.91 2.70
N SER A 96 -4.98 1.39 3.88
CA SER A 96 -4.97 2.10 5.17
C SER A 96 -3.57 2.55 5.61
N GLU A 97 -2.71 2.93 4.68
CA GLU A 97 -1.51 3.69 4.93
C GLU A 97 -1.90 5.04 5.51
N ILE A 98 -1.19 5.44 6.57
CA ILE A 98 -1.28 6.77 7.14
C ILE A 98 -1.19 7.78 6.00
N SER A 99 -2.27 8.52 5.76
CA SER A 99 -2.35 9.41 4.60
C SER A 99 -1.13 10.32 4.54
N ALA A 100 -0.60 10.59 3.34
CA ALA A 100 0.55 11.48 3.19
C ALA A 100 0.32 12.84 3.86
N ARG A 101 -0.94 13.32 3.84
CA ARG A 101 -1.35 14.53 4.56
C ARG A 101 -1.21 14.40 6.07
N PHE A 102 -1.64 13.29 6.66
CA PHE A 102 -1.47 13.06 8.10
C PHE A 102 0.01 12.89 8.48
N ARG A 103 0.82 12.16 7.70
CA ARG A 103 2.27 12.06 7.97
C ARG A 103 2.93 13.44 7.98
N ARG A 104 2.61 14.27 7.00
CA ARG A 104 3.17 15.62 6.88
C ARG A 104 2.68 16.57 7.97
N TRP A 105 1.37 16.72 8.14
CA TRP A 105 0.80 17.67 9.10
C TRP A 105 0.88 17.16 10.54
N GLY A 106 0.60 15.88 10.76
CA GLY A 106 0.75 15.23 12.06
C GLY A 106 2.21 15.19 12.49
N GLY A 107 3.14 14.77 11.61
CA GLY A 107 4.57 14.78 11.89
C GLY A 107 5.09 16.18 12.25
N LEU A 108 4.70 17.20 11.47
CA LEU A 108 5.04 18.59 11.76
C LEU A 108 4.44 19.08 13.09
N GLY A 109 3.18 18.74 13.36
CA GLY A 109 2.50 19.09 14.61
C GLY A 109 3.16 18.45 15.84
N PHE A 110 3.50 17.16 15.78
CA PHE A 110 4.21 16.47 16.86
C PHE A 110 5.61 17.04 17.08
N PHE A 111 6.34 17.35 16.01
CA PHE A 111 7.68 17.89 16.10
C PHE A 111 7.69 19.33 16.65
N LEU A 112 6.92 20.24 16.04
CA LEU A 112 6.86 21.65 16.48
C LEU A 112 6.17 21.78 17.84
N GLY A 113 5.12 21.02 18.09
CA GLY A 113 4.46 20.97 19.39
C GLY A 113 5.40 20.47 20.48
N GLY A 114 6.12 19.38 20.22
CA GLY A 114 7.12 18.86 21.16
C GLY A 114 8.27 19.84 21.43
N ALA A 115 8.82 20.45 20.37
CA ALA A 115 9.86 21.48 20.49
C ALA A 115 9.37 22.71 21.28
N GLY A 116 8.14 23.16 21.01
CA GLY A 116 7.52 24.29 21.71
C GLY A 116 7.32 24.02 23.20
N LEU A 117 6.88 22.83 23.58
CA LEU A 117 6.73 22.44 24.99
C LEU A 117 8.08 22.40 25.72
N VAL A 118 9.12 21.88 25.08
CA VAL A 118 10.49 21.87 25.63
C VAL A 118 11.03 23.29 25.77
N LEU A 119 10.82 24.16 24.76
CA LEU A 119 11.25 25.54 24.80
C LEU A 119 10.51 26.34 25.87
N MET A 120 9.20 26.11 26.04
CA MET A 120 8.40 26.75 27.08
C MET A 120 8.89 26.40 28.48
N ASP A 121 9.21 25.12 28.72
CA ASP A 121 9.75 24.70 30.01
C ASP A 121 11.15 25.28 30.26
N TRP A 122 11.99 25.31 29.22
CA TRP A 122 13.31 25.97 29.28
C TRP A 122 13.18 27.45 29.67
N LEU A 123 12.28 28.20 29.03
CA LEU A 123 12.01 29.60 29.33
C LEU A 123 11.42 29.82 30.73
N SER A 124 10.72 28.82 31.26
CA SER A 124 10.16 28.83 32.62
C SER A 124 11.18 28.40 33.68
N GLY A 125 12.44 28.13 33.29
CA GLY A 125 13.49 27.67 34.18
C GLY A 125 13.25 26.26 34.71
N PHE A 126 12.70 25.35 33.88
CA PHE A 126 12.43 23.95 34.21
C PHE A 126 11.47 23.74 35.39
N ARG A 127 10.61 24.73 35.66
CA ARG A 127 9.60 24.64 36.72
C ARG A 127 8.45 23.70 36.37
N LEU A 128 8.26 23.40 35.09
CA LEU A 128 7.20 22.56 34.58
C LEU A 128 7.85 21.27 34.04
N THR A 129 8.11 20.31 34.92
CA THR A 129 8.74 19.05 34.51
C THR A 129 7.86 18.18 33.59
N TRP A 130 6.53 18.36 33.64
CA TRP A 130 5.58 17.56 32.87
C TRP A 130 5.51 17.90 31.37
N PRO A 131 5.50 19.17 30.91
CA PRO A 131 5.48 19.50 29.48
C PRO A 131 6.77 19.09 28.78
N ALA A 132 7.94 19.23 29.43
CA ALA A 132 9.20 18.76 28.88
C ALA A 132 9.21 17.24 28.67
N THR A 133 8.65 16.48 29.62
CA THR A 133 8.54 15.02 29.51
C THR A 133 7.64 14.61 28.34
N ILE A 134 6.51 15.29 28.14
CA ILE A 134 5.62 15.05 27.00
C ILE A 134 6.30 15.46 25.68
N GLY A 135 6.92 16.63 25.64
CA GLY A 135 7.59 17.15 24.45
C GLY A 135 8.73 16.26 23.98
N ILE A 136 9.57 15.77 24.91
CA ILE A 136 10.65 14.82 24.61
C ILE A 136 10.13 13.52 24.01
N ARG A 137 8.93 13.05 24.41
CA ARG A 137 8.33 11.83 23.83
C ARG A 137 7.67 12.08 22.46
N MET A 138 7.15 13.28 22.23
CA MET A 138 6.53 13.66 20.95
C MET A 138 7.56 13.92 19.85
N LEU A 139 8.73 14.47 20.20
CA LEU A 139 9.77 14.84 19.24
C LEU A 139 10.25 13.67 18.35
N PRO A 140 10.62 12.48 18.88
CA PRO A 140 11.02 11.34 18.07
C PRO A 140 9.91 10.87 17.12
N VAL A 141 8.66 10.83 17.59
CA VAL A 141 7.51 10.41 16.79
C VAL A 141 7.29 11.38 15.62
N GLY A 142 7.31 12.69 15.88
CA GLY A 142 7.21 13.71 14.84
C GLY A 142 8.35 13.64 13.84
N LEU A 143 9.59 13.46 14.32
CA LEU A 143 10.78 13.34 13.48
C LEU A 143 10.71 12.12 12.56
N VAL A 144 10.35 10.94 13.08
CA VAL A 144 10.23 9.72 12.27
C VAL A 144 9.20 9.91 11.16
N LEU A 145 8.03 10.47 11.47
CA LEU A 145 6.99 10.74 10.47
C LEU A 145 7.48 11.68 9.35
N LEU A 146 8.20 12.75 9.70
CA LEU A 146 8.77 13.70 8.75
C LEU A 146 9.86 13.07 7.88
N VAL A 147 10.74 12.26 8.47
CA VAL A 147 11.80 11.56 7.73
C VAL A 147 11.17 10.56 6.74
N THR A 148 10.18 9.78 7.17
CA THR A 148 9.47 8.86 6.27
C THR A 148 8.80 9.60 5.11
N ASP A 149 8.13 10.72 5.37
CA ASP A 149 7.52 11.54 4.31
C ASP A 149 8.56 12.10 3.34
N ALA A 150 9.71 12.55 3.86
CA ALA A 150 10.83 13.04 3.04
C ALA A 150 11.37 11.94 2.13
N VAL A 151 11.66 10.74 2.67
CA VAL A 151 12.17 9.59 1.90
C VAL A 151 11.20 9.21 0.78
N ILE A 152 9.90 9.06 1.09
CA ILE A 152 8.88 8.72 0.10
C ILE A 152 8.81 9.79 -1.00
N THR A 153 8.87 11.07 -0.63
CA THR A 153 8.84 12.18 -1.60
C THR A 153 10.08 12.21 -2.49
N PHE A 154 11.26 11.92 -1.93
CA PHE A 154 12.50 11.81 -2.70
C PHE A 154 12.46 10.65 -3.69
N ASP A 155 11.99 9.47 -3.27
CA ASP A 155 11.87 8.30 -4.14
C ASP A 155 10.86 8.54 -5.28
N ALA A 156 9.71 9.15 -4.97
CA ALA A 156 8.72 9.51 -5.98
C ALA A 156 9.32 10.45 -7.05
N ARG A 157 10.06 11.49 -6.62
CA ARG A 157 10.74 12.42 -7.53
C ARG A 157 11.81 11.73 -8.39
N ARG A 158 12.57 10.79 -7.79
CA ARG A 158 13.60 10.04 -8.50
C ARG A 158 13.00 9.14 -9.58
N LYS A 159 11.86 8.51 -9.30
CA LYS A 159 11.13 7.67 -10.25
C LYS A 159 10.59 8.49 -11.43
N SER A 160 10.00 9.66 -11.19
CA SER A 160 9.52 10.55 -12.26
C SER A 160 10.63 11.06 -13.18
N ARG A 161 11.84 11.32 -12.66
CA ARG A 161 12.99 11.74 -13.49
C ARG A 161 13.50 10.64 -14.42
N ARG A 162 13.42 9.37 -14.02
CA ARG A 162 13.86 8.24 -14.87
C ARG A 162 12.90 7.99 -16.03
N VAL A 163 11.59 8.08 -15.77
CA VAL A 163 10.57 7.87 -16.83
C VAL A 163 10.63 8.96 -17.90
N GLY A 164 10.90 10.22 -17.52
CA GLY A 164 11.05 11.32 -18.48
C GLY A 164 12.34 11.33 -19.30
N GLN A 165 13.30 10.42 -19.04
CA GLN A 165 14.52 10.27 -19.84
C GLN A 165 14.46 9.08 -20.81
N SER A 166 13.40 8.26 -20.75
CA SER A 166 13.20 7.09 -21.62
C SER A 166 12.11 7.31 -22.67
N SER A 167 11.64 8.55 -22.83
CA SER A 167 10.73 9.02 -23.88
C SER A 167 11.47 10.02 -24.76
#